data_AF-V5YP83-F1
#
_entry.id   AF-V5YP83-F1
#
_cell.length_a   1.000
_cell.length_b   1.000
_cell.length_c   1.000
_cell.angle_alpha   90.00
_cell.angle_beta   90.00
_cell.angle_gamma   90.00
#
_symmetry.space_group_name_H-M   'P 1'
#
loop_
_entity.id
_entity.type
_entity.pdbx_description
1 polymer ?
#
loop_
_entity_poly.entity_id
_entity_poly.type
_entity_poly.pdbx_seq_one_letter_code
_entity_poly.pdbx_strand_id
1 'polypeptide(L)'
;MDVAQGYQSLRTAIENIASDLGGHPFMQGVVAREASEELRRAYRETSASRGVVASQAAHAFWLLASEECFRAAVLRLRNLFAPQNAIPATHRSAEHHGGHLVLRDGSLWFETDKARFPLVHSRPDGNAAKMAIWVTSEGEAFAETFGKKPAVSRVFAKAGDGTVKAVQRFASEAFGLPVTPVEATAPEA
;
A
#
# COMPACT_ATOMS: atom_id res chain seq x y z
N MET A 1 -6.05 -2.54 -30.82
CA MET A 1 -4.68 -2.26 -30.34
C MET A 1 -4.19 -3.47 -29.55
N ASP A 2 -2.87 -3.68 -29.52
CA ASP A 2 -2.18 -4.95 -29.20
C ASP A 2 -1.92 -5.14 -27.68
N VAL A 3 -2.04 -6.38 -27.18
CA VAL A 3 -1.71 -6.79 -25.79
C VAL A 3 -0.30 -6.36 -25.41
N ALA A 4 0.63 -6.38 -26.37
CA ALA A 4 2.01 -5.93 -26.15
C ALA A 4 2.10 -4.46 -25.66
N GLN A 5 1.25 -3.56 -26.20
CA GLN A 5 1.24 -2.16 -25.80
C GLN A 5 0.66 -1.96 -24.39
N GLY A 6 -0.38 -2.73 -24.05
CA GLY A 6 -0.96 -2.74 -22.70
C GLY A 6 0.06 -3.20 -21.65
N TYR A 7 0.80 -4.27 -21.95
CA TYR A 7 1.87 -4.78 -21.09
C TYR A 7 2.99 -3.73 -20.88
N GLN A 8 3.47 -3.09 -21.96
CA GLN A 8 4.50 -2.05 -21.84
C GLN A 8 4.02 -0.88 -20.97
N SER A 9 2.77 -0.45 -21.15
CA SER A 9 2.19 0.64 -20.34
C SER A 9 2.16 0.29 -18.85
N LEU A 10 1.81 -0.94 -18.50
CA LEU A 10 1.81 -1.40 -17.11
C LEU A 10 3.23 -1.52 -16.55
N ARG A 11 4.17 -2.05 -17.34
CA ARG A 11 5.59 -2.13 -16.96
C ARG A 11 6.17 -0.76 -16.66
N THR A 12 5.98 0.22 -17.54
CA THR A 12 6.44 1.59 -17.31
C THR A 12 5.79 2.21 -16.07
N ALA A 13 4.50 1.92 -15.81
CA ALA A 13 3.85 2.38 -14.58
C ALA A 13 4.50 1.78 -13.31
N ILE A 14 4.84 0.49 -13.33
CA ILE A 14 5.54 -0.18 -12.22
C ILE A 14 6.90 0.48 -11.97
N GLU A 15 7.70 0.65 -13.03
CA GLU A 15 9.04 1.25 -12.94
C GLU A 15 8.98 2.68 -12.40
N ASN A 16 8.06 3.51 -12.91
CA ASN A 16 7.91 4.89 -12.45
C ASN A 16 7.49 4.98 -10.99
N ILE A 17 6.45 4.23 -10.56
CA ILE A 17 5.98 4.27 -9.18
C ILE A 17 7.04 3.72 -8.22
N ALA A 18 7.75 2.66 -8.61
CA ALA A 18 8.86 2.13 -7.80
C ALA A 18 9.99 3.16 -7.65
N SER A 19 10.29 3.92 -8.71
CA SER A 19 11.23 5.05 -8.64
C SER A 19 10.72 6.15 -7.72
N ASP A 20 9.43 6.49 -7.77
CA ASP A 20 8.80 7.48 -6.89
C ASP A 20 8.80 7.05 -5.41
N LEU A 21 8.88 5.74 -5.13
CA LEU A 21 9.05 5.15 -3.79
C LEU A 21 10.52 5.04 -3.34
N GLY A 22 11.46 5.69 -4.04
CA GLY A 22 12.88 5.67 -3.70
C GLY A 22 13.72 4.63 -4.45
N GLY A 23 13.13 3.89 -5.40
CA GLY A 23 13.87 3.07 -6.39
C GLY A 23 14.50 1.78 -5.87
N HIS A 24 14.29 1.41 -4.60
CA HIS A 24 14.82 0.16 -4.05
C HIS A 24 14.15 -1.08 -4.70
N PRO A 25 14.86 -2.20 -4.97
CA PRO A 25 14.28 -3.40 -5.60
C PRO A 25 13.04 -3.96 -4.89
N PHE A 26 12.99 -3.82 -3.57
CA PHE A 26 11.81 -4.14 -2.75
C PHE A 26 10.55 -3.38 -3.23
N MET A 27 10.67 -2.08 -3.52
CA MET A 27 9.55 -1.25 -3.97
C MET A 27 9.01 -1.72 -5.31
N GLN A 28 9.90 -2.13 -6.21
CA GLN A 28 9.51 -2.74 -7.47
C GLN A 28 8.69 -4.02 -7.25
N GLY A 29 9.09 -4.86 -6.29
CA GLY A 29 8.35 -6.06 -5.91
C GLY A 29 6.95 -5.76 -5.36
N VAL A 30 6.83 -4.76 -4.48
CA VAL A 30 5.55 -4.29 -3.93
C VAL A 30 4.63 -3.80 -5.05
N VAL A 31 5.11 -2.89 -5.90
CA VAL A 31 4.32 -2.30 -6.98
C VAL A 31 3.94 -3.35 -8.03
N ALA A 32 4.83 -4.28 -8.36
CA ALA A 32 4.55 -5.36 -9.31
C ALA A 32 3.46 -6.31 -8.81
N ARG A 33 3.43 -6.62 -7.51
CA ARG A 33 2.37 -7.44 -6.92
C ARG A 33 1.01 -6.74 -7.00
N GLU A 34 0.95 -5.47 -6.62
CA GLU A 34 -0.30 -4.70 -6.70
C GLU A 34 -0.74 -4.50 -8.15
N ALA A 35 0.18 -4.31 -9.09
CA ALA A 35 -0.11 -4.26 -10.51
C ALA A 35 -0.77 -5.55 -11.04
N SER A 36 -0.29 -6.70 -10.55
CA SER A 36 -0.91 -8.01 -10.84
C SER A 36 -2.34 -8.09 -10.32
N GLU A 37 -2.55 -7.67 -9.08
CA GLU A 37 -3.86 -7.69 -8.45
C GLU A 37 -4.86 -6.77 -9.15
N GLU A 38 -4.45 -5.56 -9.50
CA GLU A 38 -5.28 -4.59 -10.20
C GLU A 38 -5.60 -5.03 -11.63
N LEU A 39 -4.66 -5.66 -12.35
CA LEU A 39 -4.94 -6.23 -13.66
C LEU A 39 -5.91 -7.42 -13.56
N ARG A 40 -5.71 -8.30 -12.59
CA ARG A 40 -6.61 -9.43 -12.32
C ARG A 40 -8.02 -8.95 -11.97
N ARG A 41 -8.12 -7.84 -11.24
CA ARG A 41 -9.39 -7.19 -10.89
C ARG A 41 -10.07 -6.60 -12.12
N ALA A 42 -9.36 -5.79 -12.91
CA ALA A 42 -9.88 -5.21 -14.14
C ALA A 42 -10.37 -6.29 -15.12
N TYR A 43 -9.58 -7.36 -15.30
CA TYR A 43 -9.97 -8.50 -16.12
C TYR A 43 -11.26 -9.15 -15.65
N ARG A 44 -11.43 -9.39 -14.34
CA ARG A 44 -12.64 -9.98 -13.77
C ARG A 44 -13.87 -9.10 -14.00
N GLU A 45 -13.74 -7.80 -13.81
CA GLU A 45 -14.83 -6.84 -14.02
C GLU A 45 -15.26 -6.79 -15.48
N THR A 46 -14.31 -6.72 -16.43
CA THR A 46 -14.61 -6.74 -17.86
C THR A 46 -15.15 -8.10 -18.32
N SER A 47 -14.63 -9.22 -17.79
CA SER A 47 -15.08 -10.58 -18.16
C SER A 47 -16.48 -10.90 -17.62
N ALA A 48 -16.80 -10.44 -16.41
CA ALA A 48 -18.13 -10.58 -15.81
C ALA A 48 -19.19 -9.88 -16.66
N SER A 49 -18.89 -8.69 -17.22
CA SER A 49 -19.79 -7.99 -18.13
C SER A 49 -20.05 -8.74 -19.45
N ARG A 50 -19.25 -9.76 -19.77
CA ARG A 50 -19.32 -10.55 -21.01
C ARG A 50 -19.86 -11.98 -20.82
N GLY A 51 -20.30 -12.34 -19.61
CA GLY A 51 -20.85 -13.67 -19.31
C GLY A 51 -19.83 -14.82 -19.40
N VAL A 52 -18.52 -14.51 -19.38
CA VAL A 52 -17.45 -15.52 -19.45
C VAL A 52 -17.25 -16.15 -18.07
N VAL A 53 -17.31 -17.48 -17.98
CA VAL A 53 -17.13 -18.23 -16.72
C VAL A 53 -15.70 -17.99 -16.20
N ALA A 54 -15.60 -17.24 -15.09
CA ALA A 54 -14.34 -16.73 -14.52
C ALA A 54 -13.37 -17.81 -14.02
N SER A 55 -13.79 -19.08 -13.93
CA SER A 55 -13.05 -20.12 -13.19
C SER A 55 -11.86 -20.74 -13.94
N GLN A 56 -11.74 -20.59 -15.26
CA GLN A 56 -10.64 -21.20 -16.03
C GLN A 56 -9.52 -20.21 -16.44
N ALA A 57 -9.70 -18.90 -16.24
CA ALA A 57 -8.76 -17.86 -16.71
C ALA A 57 -7.89 -17.22 -15.61
N ALA A 58 -7.96 -17.70 -14.37
CA ALA A 58 -7.33 -17.04 -13.22
C ALA A 58 -5.78 -17.00 -13.26
N HIS A 59 -5.14 -17.89 -14.02
CA HIS A 59 -3.67 -17.98 -14.10
C HIS A 59 -3.07 -17.33 -15.36
N ALA A 60 -3.86 -17.16 -16.42
CA ALA A 60 -3.41 -16.62 -17.70
C ALA A 60 -3.99 -15.23 -18.01
N PHE A 61 -4.56 -14.53 -17.01
CA PHE A 61 -5.24 -13.25 -17.22
C PHE A 61 -4.36 -12.20 -17.91
N TRP A 62 -3.04 -12.24 -17.73
CA TRP A 62 -2.09 -11.37 -18.42
C TRP A 62 -2.10 -11.53 -19.94
N LEU A 63 -2.32 -12.75 -20.43
CA LEU A 63 -2.36 -13.08 -21.86
C LEU A 63 -3.75 -12.80 -22.46
N LEU A 64 -4.79 -12.81 -21.62
CA LEU A 64 -6.18 -12.65 -22.02
C LEU A 64 -6.73 -11.25 -21.75
N ALA A 65 -5.99 -10.41 -21.03
CA ALA A 65 -6.37 -9.06 -20.68
C ALA A 65 -6.48 -8.20 -21.95
N SER A 66 -7.62 -7.51 -22.07
CA SER A 66 -7.78 -6.48 -23.10
C SER A 66 -6.96 -5.24 -22.75
N GLU A 67 -6.71 -4.39 -23.74
CA GLU A 67 -6.09 -3.07 -23.54
C GLU A 67 -6.82 -2.24 -22.47
N GLU A 68 -8.15 -2.31 -22.43
CA GLU A 68 -8.98 -1.65 -21.42
C GLU A 68 -8.66 -2.14 -20.00
N CYS A 69 -8.39 -3.44 -19.82
CA CYS A 69 -7.98 -4.00 -18.55
C CYS A 69 -6.64 -3.40 -18.09
N PHE A 70 -5.66 -3.32 -19.01
CA PHE A 70 -4.36 -2.72 -18.71
C PHE A 70 -4.49 -1.24 -18.34
N ARG A 71 -5.30 -0.48 -19.08
CA ARG A 71 -5.52 0.95 -18.80
C ARG A 71 -6.17 1.17 -17.44
N ALA A 72 -7.19 0.38 -17.11
CA ALA A 72 -7.86 0.42 -15.82
C ALA A 72 -6.89 0.05 -14.68
N ALA A 73 -6.08 -0.99 -14.87
CA ALA A 73 -5.07 -1.40 -13.89
C ALA A 73 -4.03 -0.30 -13.64
N VAL A 74 -3.48 0.31 -14.69
CA VAL A 74 -2.51 1.42 -14.55
C VAL A 74 -3.11 2.60 -13.79
N LEU A 75 -4.35 2.98 -14.11
CA LEU A 75 -5.04 4.08 -13.42
C LEU A 75 -5.23 3.78 -11.94
N ARG A 76 -5.69 2.57 -11.60
CA ARG A 76 -5.91 2.15 -10.21
C ARG A 76 -4.60 2.05 -9.43
N LEU A 77 -3.57 1.50 -10.06
CA LEU A 77 -2.23 1.40 -9.47
C LEU A 77 -1.70 2.79 -9.11
N ARG A 78 -1.78 3.76 -10.03
CA ARG A 78 -1.37 5.15 -9.75
C ARG A 78 -2.17 5.75 -8.59
N ASN A 79 -3.47 5.54 -8.54
CA ASN A 79 -4.31 6.06 -7.47
C ASN A 79 -4.04 5.41 -6.10
N LEU A 80 -3.67 4.12 -6.10
CA LEU A 80 -3.34 3.36 -4.89
C LEU A 80 -2.05 3.90 -4.24
N PHE A 81 -1.03 4.17 -5.06
CA PHE A 81 0.26 4.66 -4.59
C PHE A 81 0.36 6.18 -4.49
N ALA A 82 -0.60 6.93 -5.04
CA ALA A 82 -0.59 8.38 -4.95
C ALA A 82 -0.69 8.86 -3.48
N PRO A 83 0.04 9.93 -3.11
CA PRO A 83 -0.10 10.59 -1.82
C PRO A 83 -1.46 11.31 -1.79
N GLN A 84 -2.52 10.68 -1.26
CA GLN A 84 -3.81 11.35 -1.11
C GLN A 84 -3.77 12.33 0.09
N ASN A 85 -4.02 13.61 -0.21
CA ASN A 85 -3.92 14.75 0.69
C ASN A 85 -5.25 15.14 1.35
N ALA A 86 -5.75 14.32 2.28
CA ALA A 86 -6.91 14.73 3.10
C ALA A 86 -6.64 14.71 4.62
N ILE A 87 -5.83 13.78 5.11
CA ILE A 87 -5.64 13.59 6.56
C ILE A 87 -4.18 13.85 6.92
N PRO A 88 -3.80 14.92 7.62
CA PRO A 88 -2.40 15.18 7.96
C PRO A 88 -1.70 14.02 8.68
N ALA A 89 -0.40 13.89 8.45
CA ALA A 89 0.45 13.01 9.24
C ALA A 89 0.47 13.45 10.71
N THR A 90 0.24 12.53 11.64
CA THR A 90 0.30 12.82 13.08
C THR A 90 1.66 12.47 13.68
N HIS A 91 2.32 11.45 13.12
CA HIS A 91 3.66 11.01 13.53
C HIS A 91 4.49 10.69 12.30
N ARG A 92 5.81 10.84 12.42
CA ARG A 92 6.78 10.59 11.34
C ARG A 92 8.08 10.01 11.90
N SER A 93 8.71 9.09 11.17
CA SER A 93 10.07 8.60 11.47
C SER A 93 11.15 9.46 10.83
N ALA A 94 12.41 9.23 11.20
CA ALA A 94 13.53 9.67 10.37
C ALA A 94 13.44 9.10 8.94
N GLU A 95 14.15 9.72 8.00
CA GLU A 95 14.23 9.23 6.63
C GLU A 95 14.92 7.87 6.58
N HIS A 96 14.36 6.96 5.79
CA HIS A 96 14.84 5.61 5.60
C HIS A 96 14.51 5.13 4.19
N HIS A 97 15.54 4.72 3.44
CA HIS A 97 15.41 4.29 2.04
C HIS A 97 14.67 5.29 1.13
N GLY A 98 14.92 6.60 1.32
CA GLY A 98 14.33 7.66 0.50
C GLY A 98 12.88 8.01 0.85
N GLY A 99 12.35 7.51 1.97
CA GLY A 99 11.02 7.83 2.47
C GLY A 99 10.95 7.85 3.99
N HIS A 100 9.74 7.95 4.53
CA HIS A 100 9.47 7.97 5.97
C HIS A 100 8.35 7.02 6.32
N LEU A 101 8.36 6.49 7.54
CA LEU A 101 7.17 5.91 8.13
C LEU A 101 6.28 7.02 8.69
N VAL A 102 5.02 7.01 8.31
CA VAL A 102 4.05 8.05 8.66
C VAL A 102 2.81 7.41 9.27
N LEU A 103 2.37 7.95 10.41
CA LEU A 103 1.12 7.55 11.05
C LEU A 103 0.00 8.51 10.67
N ARG A 104 -1.05 7.98 10.05
CA ARG A 104 -2.22 8.73 9.56
C ARG A 104 -3.47 7.88 9.76
N ASP A 105 -4.50 8.46 10.37
CA ASP A 105 -5.78 7.78 10.65
C ASP A 105 -5.60 6.41 11.34
N GLY A 106 -4.70 6.35 12.32
CA GLY A 106 -4.37 5.10 13.03
C GLY A 106 -3.65 4.03 12.20
N SER A 107 -3.33 4.29 10.94
CA SER A 107 -2.60 3.38 10.06
C SER A 107 -1.15 3.84 9.83
N LEU A 108 -0.25 2.90 9.56
CA LEU A 108 1.16 3.17 9.26
C LEU A 108 1.41 3.03 7.77
N TRP A 109 2.08 4.02 7.21
CA TRP A 109 2.41 4.11 5.78
C TRP A 109 3.91 4.30 5.62
N PHE A 110 4.47 3.77 4.54
CA PHE A 110 5.72 4.27 3.98
C PHE A 110 5.35 5.37 2.98
N GLU A 111 5.90 6.58 3.13
CA GLU A 111 5.62 7.73 2.26
C GLU A 111 6.92 8.37 1.77
N THR A 112 6.97 8.71 0.48
CA THR A 112 7.89 9.70 -0.10
C THR A 112 7.10 10.99 -0.40
N ASP A 113 7.74 11.96 -1.05
CA ASP A 113 7.05 13.14 -1.58
C ASP A 113 6.09 12.82 -2.74
N LYS A 114 6.30 11.69 -3.44
CA LYS A 114 5.59 11.34 -4.68
C LYS A 114 4.70 10.11 -4.58
N ALA A 115 4.97 9.20 -3.67
CA ALA A 115 4.26 7.92 -3.58
C ALA A 115 4.20 7.38 -2.15
N ARG A 116 3.28 6.46 -1.91
CA ARG A 116 3.13 5.79 -0.61
C ARG A 116 2.49 4.41 -0.71
N PHE A 117 2.64 3.60 0.33
CA PHE A 117 1.88 2.35 0.50
C PHE A 117 1.71 1.99 1.99
N PRO A 118 0.64 1.25 2.35
CA PRO A 118 0.36 0.93 3.73
C PRO A 118 1.22 -0.24 4.23
N LEU A 119 1.78 -0.10 5.44
CA LEU A 119 2.48 -1.17 6.15
C LEU A 119 1.59 -1.80 7.23
N VAL A 120 0.73 -0.98 7.85
CA VAL A 120 -0.20 -1.42 8.90
C VAL A 120 -1.54 -0.72 8.70
N HIS A 121 -2.62 -1.47 8.76
CA HIS A 121 -3.97 -0.94 8.77
C HIS A 121 -4.60 -1.02 10.15
N SER A 122 -5.44 -0.03 10.46
CA SER A 122 -6.36 -0.07 11.59
C SER A 122 -7.80 0.10 11.12
N ARG A 123 -8.73 -0.74 11.60
CA ARG A 123 -10.17 -0.56 11.38
C ARG A 123 -10.99 -0.97 12.62
N PRO A 124 -12.21 -0.44 12.80
CA PRO A 124 -13.11 -0.88 13.86
C PRO A 124 -13.44 -2.38 13.79
N ASP A 125 -13.42 -3.06 14.93
CA ASP A 125 -13.64 -4.51 15.06
C ASP A 125 -15.10 -4.82 15.45
N GLY A 126 -16.06 -4.45 14.61
CA GLY A 126 -17.51 -4.59 14.87
C GLY A 126 -18.05 -3.72 16.02
N ASN A 127 -17.17 -3.24 16.90
CA ASN A 127 -17.39 -2.30 17.99
C ASN A 127 -16.47 -1.09 17.78
N ALA A 128 -17.03 0.11 17.64
CA ALA A 128 -16.29 1.34 17.39
C ALA A 128 -15.27 1.69 18.50
N ALA A 129 -15.41 1.16 19.71
CA ALA A 129 -14.45 1.36 20.80
C ALA A 129 -13.18 0.50 20.67
N LYS A 130 -13.16 -0.47 19.75
CA LYS A 130 -12.07 -1.44 19.58
C LYS A 130 -11.59 -1.42 18.13
N MET A 131 -10.30 -1.21 17.95
CA MET A 131 -9.66 -1.22 16.65
C MET A 131 -8.91 -2.54 16.47
N ALA A 132 -9.18 -3.23 15.36
CA ALA A 132 -8.32 -4.26 14.84
C ALA A 132 -7.18 -3.59 14.08
N ILE A 133 -5.95 -3.99 14.40
CA ILE A 133 -4.73 -3.46 13.78
C ILE A 133 -3.98 -4.65 13.20
N TRP A 134 -3.61 -4.58 11.92
CA TRP A 134 -2.88 -5.67 11.28
C TRP A 134 -1.83 -5.17 10.31
N VAL A 135 -0.76 -5.94 10.20
CA VAL A 135 0.32 -5.72 9.24
C VAL A 135 -0.17 -6.16 7.86
N THR A 136 0.07 -5.33 6.86
CA THR A 136 -0.23 -5.66 5.46
C THR A 136 0.78 -6.68 4.95
N SER A 137 0.51 -7.36 3.83
CA SER A 137 1.49 -8.26 3.25
C SER A 137 2.74 -7.50 2.75
N GLU A 138 2.61 -6.22 2.38
CA GLU A 138 3.74 -5.30 2.15
C GLU A 138 4.52 -5.03 3.43
N GLY A 139 3.81 -4.79 4.54
CA GLY A 139 4.41 -4.59 5.85
C GLY A 139 5.20 -5.81 6.32
N GLU A 140 4.66 -7.02 6.18
CA GLU A 140 5.37 -8.24 6.52
C GLU A 140 6.66 -8.39 5.68
N ALA A 141 6.59 -8.16 4.37
CA ALA A 141 7.74 -8.22 3.48
C ALA A 141 8.77 -7.09 3.77
N PHE A 142 8.30 -5.89 4.11
CA PHE A 142 9.16 -4.78 4.51
C PHE A 142 9.92 -5.12 5.79
N ALA A 143 9.22 -5.65 6.81
CA ALA A 143 9.82 -6.07 8.07
C ALA A 143 10.83 -7.21 7.86
N GLU A 144 10.56 -8.16 6.96
CA GLU A 144 11.52 -9.20 6.59
C GLU A 144 12.78 -8.66 5.90
N THR A 145 12.63 -7.58 5.13
CA THR A 145 13.72 -7.00 4.34
C THR A 145 14.59 -6.04 5.16
N PHE A 146 13.98 -5.18 5.98
CA PHE A 146 14.65 -4.05 6.63
C PHE A 146 14.59 -4.06 8.15
N GLY A 147 13.79 -4.94 8.75
CA GLY A 147 13.56 -4.96 10.19
C GLY A 147 13.51 -6.37 10.75
N LYS A 148 12.45 -6.65 11.51
CA LYS A 148 12.20 -7.95 12.11
C LYS A 148 10.76 -8.36 11.86
N LYS A 149 10.56 -9.55 11.29
CA LYS A 149 9.24 -10.12 11.07
C LYS A 149 8.42 -10.10 12.39
N PRO A 150 7.22 -9.46 12.39
CA PRO A 150 6.40 -9.37 13.59
C PRO A 150 5.93 -10.76 14.02
N ALA A 151 6.01 -11.04 15.32
CA ALA A 151 5.54 -12.31 15.89
C ALA A 151 4.01 -12.48 15.79
N VAL A 152 3.29 -11.36 15.72
CA VAL A 152 1.83 -11.32 15.60
C VAL A 152 1.46 -10.30 14.53
N SER A 153 0.79 -10.76 13.47
CA SER A 153 0.37 -9.91 12.35
C SER A 153 -0.94 -9.16 12.60
N ARG A 154 -1.69 -9.49 13.66
CA ARG A 154 -2.93 -8.81 14.05
C ARG A 154 -3.08 -8.67 15.56
N VAL A 155 -3.37 -7.46 16.01
CA VAL A 155 -3.64 -7.13 17.42
C VAL A 155 -4.92 -6.31 17.53
N PHE A 156 -5.37 -6.12 18.77
CA PHE A 156 -6.51 -5.28 19.08
C PHE A 156 -6.12 -4.20 20.08
N ALA A 157 -6.66 -3.00 19.89
CA ALA A 157 -6.44 -1.88 20.79
C ALA A 157 -7.74 -1.10 21.04
N LYS A 158 -7.77 -0.30 22.10
CA LYS A 158 -8.82 0.72 22.27
C LYS A 158 -8.68 1.78 21.16
N ALA A 159 -9.81 2.30 20.69
CA ALA A 159 -9.82 3.41 19.74
C ALA A 159 -9.11 4.66 20.30
N GLY A 160 -8.68 5.56 19.42
CA GLY A 160 -7.87 6.74 19.77
C GLY A 160 -6.43 6.38 20.14
N ASP A 161 -5.94 6.89 21.28
CA ASP A 161 -4.54 6.74 21.73
C ASP A 161 -4.06 5.29 21.81
N GLY A 162 -4.96 4.35 22.14
CA GLY A 162 -4.62 2.94 22.17
C GLY A 162 -4.17 2.41 20.81
N THR A 163 -4.79 2.89 19.73
CA THR A 163 -4.47 2.52 18.36
C THR A 163 -3.14 3.13 17.94
N VAL A 164 -2.93 4.41 18.26
CA VAL A 164 -1.68 5.12 17.98
C VAL A 164 -0.50 4.40 18.64
N LYS A 165 -0.59 4.11 19.95
CA LYS A 165 0.46 3.40 20.70
C LYS A 165 0.75 2.01 20.13
N ALA A 166 -0.28 1.26 19.75
CA ALA A 166 -0.10 -0.07 19.15
C ALA A 166 0.61 0.01 17.79
N VAL A 167 0.29 1.00 16.97
CA VAL A 167 0.92 1.21 15.66
C VAL A 167 2.36 1.72 15.80
N GLN A 168 2.61 2.63 16.75
CA GLN A 168 3.97 3.04 17.12
C GLN A 168 4.81 1.86 17.58
N ARG A 169 4.20 0.91 18.31
CA ARG A 169 4.88 -0.32 18.71
C ARG A 169 5.30 -1.16 17.50
N PHE A 170 4.45 -1.31 16.49
CA PHE A 170 4.85 -1.96 15.23
C PHE A 170 6.00 -1.20 14.54
N ALA A 171 5.91 0.13 14.45
CA ALA A 171 6.98 0.99 13.92
C ALA A 171 8.34 0.69 14.57
N SER A 172 8.39 0.68 15.89
CA SER A 172 9.63 0.44 16.64
C SER A 172 10.08 -1.02 16.66
N GLU A 173 9.17 -1.97 16.92
CA GLU A 173 9.53 -3.38 17.16
C GLU A 173 9.72 -4.20 15.88
N ALA A 174 8.86 -3.99 14.87
CA ALA A 174 8.87 -4.76 13.63
C ALA A 174 9.69 -4.06 12.54
N PHE A 175 9.59 -2.73 12.46
CA PHE A 175 10.28 -1.97 11.41
C PHE A 175 11.59 -1.32 11.89
N GLY A 176 11.87 -1.32 13.20
CA GLY A 176 13.09 -0.69 13.75
C GLY A 176 13.12 0.83 13.61
N LEU A 177 11.97 1.45 13.30
CA LEU A 177 11.85 2.85 12.94
C LEU A 177 10.84 3.53 13.87
N PRO A 178 11.29 4.15 14.97
CA PRO A 178 10.40 4.88 15.85
C PRO A 178 9.77 6.06 15.09
N VAL A 179 8.47 6.27 15.30
CA VAL A 179 7.74 7.43 14.78
C VAL A 179 7.41 8.38 15.92
N THR A 180 7.79 9.64 15.77
CA THR A 180 7.57 10.70 16.77
C THR A 180 6.48 11.66 16.29
N PRO A 181 5.77 12.36 17.19
CA PRO A 181 4.78 13.35 16.80
C PRO A 181 5.38 14.37 15.82
N VAL A 182 4.62 14.74 14.79
CA VAL A 182 4.99 15.84 13.90
C VAL A 182 4.66 17.14 14.66
N GLU A 183 5.62 18.07 14.77
CA GLU A 183 5.32 19.38 15.33
C GLU A 183 4.20 20.03 14.53
N ALA A 184 3.16 20.49 15.23
CA ALA A 184 2.08 21.22 14.60
C ALA A 184 2.67 22.52 14.05
N THR A 185 2.85 22.62 12.73
CA THR A 185 3.10 23.90 12.07
C THR A 185 1.91 24.79 12.39
N ALA A 186 2.15 25.84 13.17
CA ALA A 186 1.14 26.86 13.46
C ALA A 186 0.56 27.34 12.11
N PRO A 187 -0.76 27.53 12.00
CA PRO A 187 -1.32 28.13 10.80
C PRO A 187 -0.68 29.51 10.64
N GLU A 188 -0.11 29.77 9.46
CA GLU A 188 0.39 31.10 9.10
C GLU A 188 -0.75 32.11 9.33
N ALA A 189 -0.48 33.10 10.17
CA ALA A 189 -1.44 34.11 10.63
C ALA A 189 -1.71 35.19 9.60
#